data_AF-A0A1Q9F6F1-F1
#
_entry.id   AF-A0A1Q9F6F1-F1
#
_cell.length_a   1.000
_cell.length_b   1.000
_cell.length_c   1.000
_cell.angle_alpha   90.00
_cell.angle_beta   90.00
_cell.angle_gamma   90.00
#
_symmetry.space_group_name_H-M   'P 1'
#
loop_
_entity.id
_entity.type
_entity.pdbx_description
1 polymer ?
#
loop_
_entity_poly.entity_id
_entity_poly.type
_entity_poly.pdbx_seq_one_letter_code
_entity_poly.pdbx_strand_id
1 'polypeptide(L)'
;MALLADFLARVSEPLGLNKPYMRNAVAHVNLSDEEMRDIPNPWNEMQIHVSFKCAEALAFLGLGAGAFLFRRSPTPIRRAGQCAFMGGLLGAGPVGYLMWSGKARSLNHEDIYDRAYRCRYNRNQLRIDGAFEGSAYLGLIGGLLTTRSVMGMIADAGLVSTAGLLGAVAWTVYSKPDKLKWPEE
;
A
#
# COMPACT_ATOMS: atom_id res chain seq x y z
N MET A 1 0.75 24.60 14.43
CA MET A 1 0.71 23.26 15.04
C MET A 1 -0.72 22.71 15.14
N ALA A 2 -1.69 23.44 15.72
CA ALA A 2 -3.08 22.98 15.82
C ALA A 2 -3.78 22.66 14.48
N LEU A 3 -3.59 23.50 13.44
CA LEU A 3 -4.15 23.27 12.10
C LEU A 3 -3.63 22.00 11.39
N LEU A 4 -2.37 21.63 11.64
CA LEU A 4 -1.77 20.43 11.05
C LEU A 4 -2.30 19.18 11.76
N ALA A 5 -2.44 19.23 13.09
CA ALA A 5 -3.03 18.15 13.86
C ALA A 5 -4.52 17.95 13.51
N ASP A 6 -5.28 19.02 13.31
CA ASP A 6 -6.70 18.97 12.97
C ASP A 6 -6.93 18.49 11.52
N PHE A 7 -6.06 18.88 10.59
CA PHE A 7 -6.05 18.35 9.22
C PHE A 7 -5.71 16.85 9.20
N LEU A 8 -4.66 16.45 9.93
CA LEU A 8 -4.27 15.04 10.06
C LEU A 8 -5.39 14.23 10.74
N ALA A 9 -6.04 14.76 11.76
CA ALA A 9 -7.18 14.13 12.42
C ALA A 9 -8.36 13.93 11.45
N ARG A 10 -8.74 14.98 10.70
CA ARG A 10 -9.81 14.93 9.69
C ARG A 10 -9.54 14.03 8.50
N VAL A 11 -8.26 13.83 8.15
CA VAL A 11 -7.83 12.87 7.13
C VAL A 11 -7.76 11.45 7.71
N SER A 12 -7.41 11.33 9.00
CA SER A 12 -7.24 10.04 9.69
C SER A 12 -8.54 9.31 10.00
N GLU A 13 -9.62 10.04 10.31
CA GLU A 13 -10.94 9.45 10.57
C GLU A 13 -11.53 8.69 9.36
N PRO A 14 -11.67 9.30 8.17
CA PRO A 14 -12.25 8.61 7.00
C PRO A 14 -11.33 7.53 6.44
N LEU A 15 -10.01 7.66 6.63
CA LEU A 15 -9.04 6.60 6.29
C LEU A 15 -8.99 5.48 7.34
N GLY A 16 -9.72 5.61 8.46
CA GLY A 16 -9.71 4.60 9.52
C GLY A 16 -8.34 4.40 10.17
N LEU A 17 -7.44 5.39 10.11
CA LEU A 17 -6.09 5.38 10.71
C LEU A 17 -6.12 5.24 12.24
N ASN A 18 -7.30 5.39 12.89
CA ASN A 18 -7.50 5.05 14.30
C ASN A 18 -7.66 3.54 14.57
N LYS A 19 -7.83 2.71 13.53
CA LYS A 19 -7.88 1.25 13.69
C LYS A 19 -6.46 0.70 13.82
N PRO A 20 -6.19 -0.22 14.77
CA PRO A 20 -4.86 -0.80 14.98
C PRO A 20 -4.23 -1.31 13.68
N TYR A 21 -5.03 -1.98 12.85
CA TYR A 21 -4.57 -2.45 11.55
C TYR A 21 -4.05 -1.34 10.64
N MET A 22 -4.75 -0.21 10.50
CA MET A 22 -4.28 0.89 9.65
C MET A 22 -3.03 1.56 10.24
N ARG A 23 -2.89 1.58 11.57
CA ARG A 23 -1.66 2.05 12.24
C ARG A 23 -0.46 1.14 11.93
N ASN A 24 -0.69 -0.17 11.85
CA ASN A 24 0.37 -1.15 11.53
C ASN A 24 0.67 -1.21 10.03
N ALA A 25 -0.37 -1.30 9.20
CA ALA A 25 -0.29 -1.46 7.75
C ALA A 25 0.14 -0.17 7.03
N VAL A 26 -0.48 0.97 7.37
CA VAL A 26 -0.27 2.24 6.66
C VAL A 26 0.75 3.11 7.40
N ALA A 27 0.63 3.23 8.72
CA ALA A 27 1.46 4.15 9.51
C ALA A 27 2.75 3.53 10.07
N HIS A 28 2.98 2.21 9.88
CA HIS A 28 4.18 1.49 10.36
C HIS A 28 4.44 1.66 11.86
N VAL A 29 3.39 1.88 12.64
CA VAL A 29 3.49 2.03 14.08
C VAL A 29 3.58 0.65 14.70
N ASN A 30 4.63 0.41 15.49
CA ASN A 30 4.75 -0.81 16.29
C ASN A 30 3.59 -0.85 17.31
N LEU A 31 2.64 -1.73 17.06
CA LEU A 31 1.57 -2.09 18.00
C LEU A 31 2.15 -2.94 19.14
N SER A 32 1.52 -2.89 20.32
CA SER A 32 1.80 -3.84 21.39
C SER A 32 1.38 -5.26 20.98
N ASP A 33 1.91 -6.30 21.63
CA ASP A 33 1.52 -7.69 21.34
C ASP A 33 0.03 -7.95 21.61
N GLU A 34 -0.55 -7.23 22.57
CA GLU A 34 -1.98 -7.25 22.86
C GLU A 34 -2.79 -6.64 21.70
N GLU A 35 -2.39 -5.46 21.21
CA GLU A 35 -3.02 -4.82 20.04
C GLU A 35 -2.85 -5.65 18.76
N MET A 36 -1.75 -6.39 18.63
CA MET A 36 -1.49 -7.28 17.49
C MET A 36 -2.43 -8.48 17.46
N ARG A 37 -2.83 -9.00 18.63
CA ARG A 37 -3.78 -10.11 18.78
C ARG A 37 -5.24 -9.68 18.63
N ASP A 38 -5.58 -8.43 18.95
CA ASP A 38 -6.95 -7.95 18.78
C ASP A 38 -7.26 -7.61 17.31
N ILE A 39 -7.96 -8.52 16.62
CA ILE A 39 -8.41 -8.36 15.23
C ILE A 39 -9.94 -8.22 15.20
N PRO A 40 -10.48 -6.99 15.38
CA PRO A 40 -11.92 -6.78 15.51
C PRO A 40 -12.70 -7.08 14.23
N ASN A 41 -12.05 -6.98 13.06
CA ASN A 41 -12.66 -7.35 11.79
C ASN A 41 -11.61 -7.94 10.82
N PRO A 42 -11.33 -9.25 10.90
CA PRO A 42 -10.29 -9.89 10.09
C PRO A 42 -10.66 -9.90 8.60
N TRP A 43 -11.96 -9.85 8.28
CA TRP A 43 -12.46 -9.77 6.91
C TRP A 43 -12.04 -8.49 6.20
N ASN A 44 -12.30 -7.34 6.83
CA ASN A 44 -11.97 -6.02 6.27
C ASN A 44 -10.47 -5.80 6.23
N GLU A 45 -9.76 -6.26 7.26
CA GLU A 45 -8.31 -6.20 7.32
C GLU A 45 -7.66 -6.95 6.16
N MET A 46 -8.10 -8.18 5.89
CA MET A 46 -7.63 -8.95 4.74
C MET A 46 -8.04 -8.34 3.40
N GLN A 47 -9.24 -7.78 3.30
CA GLN A 47 -9.67 -7.05 2.10
C GLN A 47 -8.70 -5.92 1.78
N ILE A 48 -8.35 -5.10 2.77
CA ILE A 48 -7.42 -3.97 2.59
C ILE A 48 -6.02 -4.48 2.21
N HIS A 49 -5.50 -5.49 2.92
CA HIS A 49 -4.19 -6.07 2.61
C HIS A 49 -4.11 -6.59 1.17
N VAL A 50 -5.10 -7.37 0.73
CA VAL A 50 -5.16 -7.89 -0.64
C VAL A 50 -5.28 -6.73 -1.64
N SER A 51 -6.02 -5.68 -1.31
CA SER A 51 -6.17 -4.50 -2.16
C SER A 51 -4.83 -3.78 -2.35
N PHE A 52 -4.04 -3.59 -1.29
CA PHE A 52 -2.69 -3.02 -1.40
C PHE A 52 -1.76 -3.90 -2.24
N LYS A 53 -1.78 -5.22 -2.04
CA LYS A 53 -1.00 -6.14 -2.89
C LYS A 53 -1.38 -6.09 -4.36
N CYS A 54 -2.68 -5.97 -4.66
CA CYS A 54 -3.14 -5.79 -6.03
C CYS A 54 -2.72 -4.42 -6.59
N ALA A 55 -2.76 -3.37 -5.76
CA ALA A 55 -2.32 -2.03 -6.14
C ALA A 55 -0.83 -2.00 -6.49
N GLU A 56 0.03 -2.59 -5.67
CA GLU A 56 1.47 -2.72 -5.94
C GLU A 56 1.74 -3.43 -7.27
N ALA A 57 1.11 -4.60 -7.45
CA ALA A 57 1.32 -5.44 -8.63
C ALA A 57 0.85 -4.73 -9.91
N LEU A 58 -0.35 -4.15 -9.90
CA LEU A 58 -0.89 -3.46 -11.07
C LEU A 58 -0.24 -2.09 -11.31
N ALA A 59 0.25 -1.41 -10.27
CA ALA A 59 1.04 -0.19 -10.46
C ALA A 59 2.36 -0.48 -11.16
N PHE A 60 3.04 -1.57 -10.76
CA PHE A 60 4.25 -2.00 -11.42
C PHE A 60 4.00 -2.41 -12.89
N LEU A 61 2.94 -3.17 -13.14
CA LEU A 61 2.53 -3.52 -14.51
C LEU A 61 2.13 -2.29 -15.34
N GLY A 62 1.42 -1.34 -14.73
CA GLY A 62 1.04 -0.08 -15.35
C GLY A 62 2.26 0.76 -15.76
N LEU A 63 3.29 0.81 -14.91
CA LEU A 63 4.56 1.48 -15.24
C LEU A 63 5.22 0.83 -16.46
N GLY A 64 5.33 -0.50 -16.47
CA GLY A 64 5.91 -1.24 -17.59
C GLY A 64 5.15 -1.07 -18.89
N ALA A 65 3.82 -1.19 -18.84
CA ALA A 65 2.94 -0.97 -20.00
C ALA A 65 3.06 0.46 -20.53
N GLY A 66 3.06 1.46 -19.64
CA GLY A 66 3.22 2.86 -20.04
C GLY A 66 4.60 3.14 -20.63
N ALA A 67 5.67 2.58 -20.06
CA ALA A 67 7.01 2.70 -20.61
C ALA A 67 7.11 2.10 -22.02
N PHE A 68 6.48 0.95 -22.25
CA PHE A 68 6.43 0.29 -23.55
C PHE A 68 5.62 1.09 -24.59
N LEU A 69 4.39 1.49 -24.24
CA LEU A 69 3.46 2.19 -25.13
C LEU A 69 3.97 3.58 -25.53
N PHE A 70 4.61 4.29 -24.61
CA PHE A 70 5.04 5.67 -24.83
C PHE A 70 6.53 5.82 -25.09
N ARG A 71 7.27 4.73 -25.38
CA ARG A 71 8.74 4.76 -25.59
C ARG A 71 9.24 5.75 -26.66
N ARG A 72 8.38 6.17 -27.60
CA ARG A 72 8.70 7.13 -28.67
C ARG A 72 8.12 8.53 -28.43
N SER A 73 7.46 8.75 -27.29
CA SER A 73 6.90 10.05 -26.90
C SER A 73 7.98 10.95 -26.30
N PRO A 74 7.89 12.29 -26.44
CA PRO A 74 8.76 13.24 -25.73
C PRO A 74 8.51 13.27 -24.21
N THR A 75 7.40 12.70 -23.71
CA THR A 75 7.08 12.66 -22.27
C THR A 75 6.81 11.23 -21.75
N PRO A 76 7.71 10.26 -22.02
CA PRO A 76 7.43 8.85 -21.82
C PRO A 76 7.26 8.52 -20.32
N ILE A 77 8.10 9.11 -19.46
CA ILE A 77 8.13 8.80 -18.04
C ILE A 77 6.89 9.30 -17.28
N ARG A 78 6.39 10.51 -17.60
CA ARG A 78 5.19 11.05 -16.95
C ARG A 78 3.95 10.26 -17.33
N ARG A 79 3.82 9.85 -18.60
CA ARG A 79 2.72 8.99 -19.03
C ARG A 79 2.82 7.59 -18.43
N ALA A 80 4.03 7.05 -18.30
CA ALA A 80 4.24 5.79 -17.60
C ALA A 80 3.83 5.88 -16.11
N GLY A 81 4.13 7.00 -15.45
CA GLY A 81 3.65 7.30 -14.10
C GLY A 81 2.13 7.32 -13.99
N GLN A 82 1.44 7.92 -14.96
CA GLN A 82 -0.03 7.93 -15.00
C GLN A 82 -0.59 6.51 -15.17
N CYS A 83 0.00 5.71 -16.06
CA CYS A 83 -0.38 4.30 -16.21
C CYS A 83 -0.13 3.50 -14.93
N ALA A 84 0.98 3.75 -14.22
CA ALA A 84 1.27 3.13 -12.93
C ALA A 84 0.21 3.49 -11.89
N PHE A 85 -0.15 4.77 -11.77
CA PHE A 85 -1.19 5.19 -10.83
C PHE A 85 -2.55 4.57 -11.16
N MET A 86 -2.94 4.56 -12.44
CA MET A 86 -4.20 3.93 -12.88
C MET A 86 -4.21 2.42 -12.62
N GLY A 87 -3.09 1.73 -12.87
CA GLY A 87 -2.92 0.33 -12.51
C GLY A 87 -3.10 0.12 -11.00
N GLY A 88 -2.45 0.95 -10.19
CA GLY A 88 -2.60 0.93 -8.74
C GLY A 88 -4.05 1.11 -8.27
N LEU A 89 -4.79 2.06 -8.84
CA LEU A 89 -6.21 2.27 -8.53
C LEU A 89 -7.08 1.07 -8.92
N LEU A 90 -6.86 0.48 -10.10
CA LEU A 90 -7.56 -0.74 -10.52
C LEU A 90 -7.27 -1.90 -9.56
N GLY A 91 -6.05 -1.97 -9.05
CA GLY A 91 -5.60 -2.96 -8.08
C GLY A 91 -6.27 -2.78 -6.72
N ALA A 92 -6.21 -1.57 -6.17
CA ALA A 92 -6.78 -1.23 -4.87
C ALA A 92 -8.32 -1.36 -4.84
N GLY A 93 -8.99 -1.09 -5.96
CA GLY A 93 -10.44 -1.12 -6.04
C GLY A 93 -10.98 -2.47 -6.51
N PRO A 94 -11.42 -2.56 -7.78
CA PRO A 94 -12.19 -3.71 -8.28
C PRO A 94 -11.42 -5.02 -8.23
N VAL A 95 -10.13 -5.03 -8.56
CA VAL A 95 -9.34 -6.27 -8.61
C VAL A 95 -9.11 -6.82 -7.20
N GLY A 96 -8.69 -5.98 -6.26
CA GLY A 96 -8.51 -6.35 -4.86
C GLY A 96 -9.80 -6.88 -4.22
N TYR A 97 -10.93 -6.21 -4.47
CA TYR A 97 -12.24 -6.66 -3.99
C TYR A 97 -12.63 -8.03 -4.54
N LEU A 98 -12.51 -8.23 -5.85
CA LEU A 98 -12.86 -9.50 -6.50
C LEU A 98 -11.93 -10.63 -6.06
N MET A 99 -10.63 -10.38 -5.93
CA MET A 99 -9.66 -11.38 -5.51
C MET A 99 -9.90 -11.85 -4.08
N TRP A 100 -10.14 -10.93 -3.14
CA TRP A 100 -10.44 -11.30 -1.76
C TRP A 100 -11.80 -11.99 -1.64
N SER A 101 -12.84 -11.39 -2.22
CA SER A 101 -14.20 -11.97 -2.21
C SER A 101 -14.24 -13.37 -2.83
N GLY A 102 -13.46 -13.61 -3.88
CA GLY A 102 -13.31 -14.92 -4.50
C GLY A 102 -12.64 -15.93 -3.58
N LYS A 103 -11.51 -15.56 -2.97
CA LYS A 103 -10.75 -16.48 -2.09
C LYS A 103 -11.52 -16.82 -0.82
N ALA A 104 -12.17 -15.83 -0.25
CA ALA A 104 -12.88 -15.93 1.00
C ALA A 104 -14.06 -16.87 1.06
N ARG A 105 -14.75 -17.04 -0.07
CA ARG A 105 -15.87 -18.00 -0.17
C ARG A 105 -15.45 -19.42 0.21
N SER A 106 -14.15 -19.71 0.20
CA SER A 106 -13.57 -21.01 0.57
C SER A 106 -12.98 -21.07 1.99
N LEU A 107 -13.03 -20.00 2.77
CA LEU A 107 -12.36 -19.90 4.07
C LEU A 107 -13.37 -19.75 5.21
N ASN A 108 -13.09 -20.40 6.35
CA ASN A 108 -13.84 -20.18 7.58
C ASN A 108 -13.34 -18.92 8.30
N HIS A 109 -14.10 -18.45 9.28
CA HIS A 109 -13.74 -17.25 10.05
C HIS A 109 -12.37 -17.39 10.73
N GLU A 110 -12.07 -18.56 11.30
CA GLU A 110 -10.78 -18.86 11.93
C GLU A 110 -9.62 -18.79 10.94
N ASP A 111 -9.79 -19.30 9.73
CA ASP A 111 -8.77 -19.23 8.67
C ASP A 111 -8.48 -17.79 8.24
N ILE A 112 -9.53 -16.96 8.21
CA ILE A 112 -9.43 -15.54 7.85
C ILE A 112 -8.72 -14.77 8.98
N TYR A 113 -9.03 -15.10 10.24
CA TYR A 113 -8.37 -14.53 11.40
C TYR A 113 -6.88 -14.91 11.46
N ASP A 114 -6.53 -16.19 11.30
CA ASP A 114 -5.14 -16.65 11.25
C ASP A 114 -4.34 -15.97 10.12
N ARG A 115 -4.97 -15.79 8.95
CA ARG A 115 -4.35 -15.04 7.85
C ARG A 115 -4.10 -13.58 8.22
N ALA A 116 -5.09 -12.89 8.77
CA ALA A 116 -4.95 -11.50 9.20
C ALA A 116 -3.84 -11.38 10.25
N TYR A 117 -3.82 -12.32 11.20
CA TYR A 117 -2.80 -12.42 12.23
C TYR A 117 -1.40 -12.55 11.63
N ARG A 118 -1.16 -13.52 10.75
CA ARG A 118 0.14 -13.71 10.09
C ARG A 118 0.58 -12.48 9.29
N CYS A 119 -0.35 -11.79 8.62
CA CYS A 119 -0.05 -10.55 7.90
C CYS A 119 0.45 -9.44 8.84
N ARG A 120 -0.13 -9.27 10.03
CA ARG A 120 0.35 -8.27 11.01
C ARG A 120 1.78 -8.51 11.48
N TYR A 121 2.20 -9.76 11.61
CA TYR A 121 3.56 -10.11 12.07
C TYR A 121 4.60 -10.14 10.96
N ASN A 122 4.18 -10.08 9.69
CA ASN A 122 5.10 -10.08 8.56
C ASN A 122 5.71 -8.69 8.32
N ARG A 123 6.74 -8.37 9.09
CA ARG A 123 7.44 -7.07 9.02
C ARG A 123 8.04 -6.74 7.66
N ASN A 124 8.47 -7.75 6.89
CA ASN A 124 9.00 -7.53 5.55
C ASN A 124 7.90 -7.10 4.58
N GLN A 125 6.72 -7.74 4.64
CA GLN A 125 5.58 -7.33 3.82
C GLN A 125 5.12 -5.93 4.22
N LEU A 126 4.93 -5.68 5.51
CA LEU A 126 4.55 -4.36 6.01
C LEU A 126 5.53 -3.27 5.53
N ARG A 127 6.84 -3.50 5.63
CA ARG A 127 7.86 -2.54 5.15
C ARG A 127 7.70 -2.23 3.65
N ILE A 128 7.38 -3.23 2.83
CA ILE A 128 7.14 -3.05 1.40
C ILE A 128 5.87 -2.23 1.16
N ASP A 129 4.76 -2.61 1.81
CA ASP A 129 3.47 -1.93 1.70
C ASP A 129 3.61 -0.45 2.11
N GLY A 130 4.27 -0.21 3.24
CA GLY A 130 4.59 1.12 3.76
C GLY A 130 5.43 1.97 2.85
N ALA A 131 6.46 1.38 2.25
CA ALA A 131 7.32 2.09 1.33
C ALA A 131 6.58 2.47 0.06
N PHE A 132 5.72 1.60 -0.47
CA PHE A 132 4.88 1.89 -1.64
C PHE A 132 3.88 3.02 -1.33
N GLU A 133 3.11 2.89 -0.26
CA GLU A 133 2.09 3.87 0.14
C GLU A 133 2.69 5.21 0.54
N GLY A 134 3.69 5.20 1.43
CA GLY A 134 4.42 6.40 1.85
C GLY A 134 5.01 7.15 0.66
N SER A 135 5.58 6.42 -0.30
CA SER A 135 6.11 7.01 -1.53
C SER A 135 5.01 7.50 -2.47
N ALA A 136 3.83 6.88 -2.50
CA ALA A 136 2.67 7.39 -3.23
C ALA A 136 2.23 8.77 -2.69
N TYR A 137 2.14 8.92 -1.36
CA TYR A 137 1.84 10.21 -0.73
C TYR A 137 2.90 11.27 -1.02
N LEU A 138 4.19 10.90 -0.94
CA LEU A 138 5.29 11.80 -1.31
C LEU A 138 5.20 12.22 -2.79
N GLY A 139 4.84 11.31 -3.69
CA GLY A 139 4.64 11.62 -5.11
C GLY A 139 3.46 12.55 -5.36
N LEU A 140 2.34 12.38 -4.63
CA LEU A 140 1.20 13.32 -4.70
C LEU A 140 1.60 14.74 -4.25
N ILE A 141 2.31 14.85 -3.13
CA ILE A 141 2.79 16.14 -2.60
C ILE A 141 3.81 16.76 -3.57
N GLY A 142 4.78 15.97 -4.04
CA GLY A 142 5.80 16.41 -4.99
C GLY A 142 5.20 16.91 -6.31
N GLY A 143 4.22 16.19 -6.86
CA GLY A 143 3.54 16.59 -8.08
C GLY A 143 2.68 17.85 -7.91
N LEU A 144 2.08 18.05 -6.73
CA LEU A 144 1.34 19.28 -6.40
C LEU A 144 2.29 20.48 -6.39
N LEU A 145 3.45 20.34 -5.75
CA LEU A 145 4.44 21.41 -5.62
C LEU A 145 5.13 21.76 -6.94
N THR A 146 5.43 20.75 -7.77
CA THR A 146 6.21 20.94 -9.00
C THR A 146 5.37 21.29 -10.21
N THR A 147 4.29 20.54 -10.45
CA THR A 147 3.50 20.68 -11.70
C THR A 147 2.26 21.53 -11.54
N ARG A 148 1.78 21.70 -10.30
CA ARG A 148 0.51 22.38 -9.97
C ARG A 148 -0.68 21.87 -10.80
N SER A 149 -0.63 20.60 -11.21
CA SER A 149 -1.67 19.97 -12.03
C SER A 149 -2.02 18.60 -11.48
N VAL A 150 -3.31 18.25 -11.53
CA VAL A 150 -3.78 16.93 -11.10
C VAL A 150 -3.11 15.80 -11.90
N MET A 151 -2.89 16.02 -13.20
CA MET A 151 -2.23 15.03 -14.05
C MET A 151 -0.76 14.83 -13.73
N GLY A 152 -0.07 15.87 -13.24
CA GLY A 152 1.29 15.77 -12.74
C GLY A 152 1.37 15.14 -11.36
N MET A 153 0.42 15.43 -10.46
CA MET A 153 0.27 14.71 -9.18
C MET A 153 0.11 13.21 -9.38
N ILE A 154 -0.78 12.81 -10.29
CA ILE A 154 -1.04 11.40 -10.63
C ILE A 154 0.22 10.74 -11.21
N ALA A 155 0.89 11.43 -12.14
CA ALA A 155 2.12 10.92 -12.75
C ALA A 155 3.21 10.68 -11.70
N ASP A 156 3.44 11.67 -10.84
CA ASP A 156 4.49 11.62 -9.83
C ASP A 156 4.15 10.63 -8.73
N ALA A 157 2.88 10.52 -8.30
CA ALA A 157 2.42 9.47 -7.38
C ALA A 157 2.69 8.06 -7.91
N GLY A 158 2.39 7.80 -9.18
CA GLY A 158 2.66 6.49 -9.80
C GLY A 158 4.15 6.18 -9.93
N LEU A 159 4.98 7.17 -10.29
CA LEU A 159 6.43 6.99 -10.40
C LEU A 159 7.09 6.79 -9.03
N VAL A 160 6.76 7.63 -8.06
CA VAL A 160 7.42 7.62 -6.75
C VAL A 160 6.98 6.39 -5.96
N SER A 161 5.70 6.00 -6.01
CA SER A 161 5.24 4.75 -5.37
C SER A 161 5.94 3.51 -5.92
N THR A 162 6.05 3.38 -7.24
CA THR A 162 6.75 2.24 -7.87
C THR A 162 8.25 2.25 -7.58
N ALA A 163 8.89 3.42 -7.51
CA ALA A 163 10.28 3.54 -7.05
C ALA A 163 10.44 3.14 -5.58
N GLY A 164 9.51 3.54 -4.70
CA GLY A 164 9.48 3.14 -3.29
C GLY A 164 9.34 1.64 -3.11
N LEU A 165 8.45 1.01 -3.87
CA LEU A 165 8.28 -0.45 -3.93
C LEU A 165 9.59 -1.15 -4.32
N LEU A 166 10.23 -0.72 -5.40
CA LEU A 166 11.50 -1.31 -5.86
C LEU A 166 12.61 -1.12 -4.82
N GLY A 167 12.69 0.06 -4.21
CA GLY A 167 13.65 0.35 -3.15
C GLY A 167 13.47 -0.55 -1.93
N ALA A 168 12.23 -0.76 -1.49
CA ALA A 168 11.93 -1.64 -0.37
C ALA A 168 12.19 -3.11 -0.69
N VAL A 169 11.83 -3.58 -1.88
CA VAL A 169 12.16 -4.95 -2.34
C VAL A 169 13.68 -5.14 -2.35
N ALA A 170 14.43 -4.22 -2.97
CA ALA A 170 15.89 -4.28 -3.00
C ALA A 170 16.49 -4.28 -1.59
N TRP A 171 15.95 -3.44 -0.69
CA TRP A 171 16.36 -3.42 0.71
C TRP A 171 16.11 -4.77 1.38
N THR A 172 14.91 -5.36 1.23
CA THR A 172 14.60 -6.66 1.86
C THR A 172 15.44 -7.82 1.32
N VAL A 173 15.85 -7.77 0.05
CA VAL A 173 16.78 -8.75 -0.53
C VAL A 173 18.20 -8.57 0.02
N TYR A 174 18.60 -7.32 0.27
CA TYR A 174 19.95 -6.99 0.75
C TYR A 174 20.11 -7.16 2.26
N SER A 175 19.12 -6.74 3.05
CA SER A 175 19.08 -6.92 4.50
C SER A 175 18.82 -8.39 4.81
N LYS A 176 19.57 -8.99 5.76
CA LYS A 176 19.26 -10.34 6.26
C LYS A 176 17.77 -10.39 6.62
N PRO A 177 17.04 -11.47 6.27
CA PRO A 177 15.62 -11.54 6.53
C PRO A 177 15.38 -11.34 8.03
N ASP A 178 14.57 -10.33 8.37
CA ASP A 178 14.03 -10.21 9.72
C ASP A 178 13.33 -11.55 10.02
N LYS A 179 13.83 -12.27 11.03
CA LYS A 179 13.21 -13.53 11.45
C LYS A 179 11.75 -13.20 11.78
N LEU A 180 10.82 -13.98 11.22
CA LEU A 180 9.42 -13.90 11.63
C LEU A 180 9.42 -14.06 13.15
N LYS A 181 9.11 -12.99 13.87
CA LYS A 181 8.88 -13.07 15.32
C LYS A 181 7.50 -13.67 15.47
N TRP A 182 7.44 -14.99 15.51
CA TRP A 182 6.28 -15.66 16.08
C TRP A 182 6.19 -15.23 17.54
N PRO A 183 4.99 -14.96 18.07
CA PRO A 183 4.83 -14.86 19.51
C PRO A 183 5.32 -16.19 20.09
N GLU A 184 6.23 -16.12 21.05
CA GLU A 184 6.52 -17.28 21.87
C GLU A 184 5.22 -17.67 22.60
N GLU A 185 4.87 -18.95 22.54
CA GLU A 185 3.68 -19.54 23.18
C GLU A 185 3.73 -19.37 24.71
#